data_AF-A0A7C3GAB7-F1
#
_entry.id   AF-A0A7C3GAB7-F1
#
_cell.length_a   1.000
_cell.length_b   1.000
_cell.length_c   1.000
_cell.angle_alpha   90.00
_cell.angle_beta   90.00
_cell.angle_gamma   90.00
#
_symmetry.space_group_name_H-M   'P 1'
#
loop_
_entity.id
_entity.type
_entity.pdbx_description
1 polymer ?
#
loop_
_entity_poly.entity_id
_entity_poly.type
_entity_poly.pdbx_seq_one_letter_code
_entity_poly.pdbx_strand_id
1 'polypeptide(L)' 'MTIKCPGQDMRNLRVSLHKCPECGTEVEIFSDEMRVKCQKCGTKVYKERVPACIDWCASARECLGEERWKELRGEG' A
#
# COMPACT_ATOMS: atom_id res chain seq x y z
N MET A 1 -25.44 5.59 -11.28
CA MET A 1 -24.17 6.28 -10.93
C MET A 1 -23.21 5.22 -10.42
N THR A 2 -22.02 5.12 -11.00
CA THR A 2 -21.01 4.16 -10.51
C THR A 2 -20.34 4.77 -9.28
N ILE A 3 -20.75 4.35 -8.09
CA ILE A 3 -20.07 4.71 -6.85
C ILE A 3 -18.74 3.96 -6.87
N LYS A 4 -17.65 4.69 -7.16
CA LYS A 4 -16.29 4.14 -7.11
C LYS A 4 -15.67 4.47 -5.76
N CYS A 5 -14.86 3.56 -5.24
CA CYS A 5 -14.05 3.85 -4.06
C CYS A 5 -13.08 5.00 -4.40
N PRO A 6 -13.06 6.11 -3.63
CA PRO A 6 -12.15 7.23 -3.91
C PRO A 6 -10.68 6.82 -3.82
N GLY A 7 -10.37 5.79 -3.02
CA GLY A 7 -9.03 5.20 -2.91
C GLY A 7 -8.55 4.44 -4.14
N GLN A 8 -9.40 4.20 -5.15
CA GLN A 8 -8.96 3.64 -6.44
C GLN A 8 -8.37 4.68 -7.39
N ASP A 9 -8.23 5.94 -6.97
CA ASP A 9 -7.44 6.91 -7.73
C ASP A 9 -5.95 6.60 -7.61
N MET A 10 -5.39 5.98 -8.65
CA MET A 10 -3.99 5.57 -8.73
C MET A 10 -3.01 6.74 -8.64
N ARG A 11 -3.45 7.99 -8.85
CA ARG A 11 -2.58 9.18 -8.75
C ARG A 11 -2.03 9.43 -7.34
N ASN A 12 -2.69 8.87 -6.32
CA ASN A 12 -2.28 9.05 -4.92
C ASN A 12 -1.40 7.91 -4.38
N LEU A 13 -1.10 6.89 -5.19
CA LEU A 13 -0.26 5.78 -4.77
C LEU A 13 1.19 6.22 -4.58
N ARG A 14 1.82 5.71 -3.53
CA ARG A 14 3.24 5.95 -3.23
C ARG A 14 4.05 4.72 -3.60
N VAL A 15 5.28 4.94 -4.07
CA VAL A 15 6.22 3.87 -4.37
C VAL A 15 7.21 3.71 -3.22
N SER A 16 7.55 2.47 -2.92
CA SER A 16 8.64 2.12 -2.01
C SER A 16 9.63 1.20 -2.72
N LEU A 17 10.93 1.40 -2.48
CA LEU A 17 11.99 0.56 -3.03
C LEU A 17 12.30 -0.59 -2.07
N HIS A 18 12.34 -1.80 -2.60
CA HIS A 18 12.67 -3.02 -1.86
C HIS A 18 13.78 -3.78 -2.59
N LYS A 19 14.71 -4.37 -1.86
CA LYS A 19 15.74 -5.24 -2.47
C LYS A 19 15.16 -6.63 -2.67
N CYS A 20 15.35 -7.19 -3.87
CA CYS A 20 15.05 -8.59 -4.11
C CYS A 20 15.96 -9.47 -3.24
N PRO A 21 15.41 -10.37 -2.40
CA PRO A 21 16.21 -11.19 -1.50
C PRO A 21 17.11 -12.18 -2.25
N GLU A 22 16.75 -12.53 -3.49
CA GLU A 22 17.49 -13.53 -4.28
C GLU A 22 18.62 -12.94 -5.11
N CYS A 23 18.37 -11.82 -5.81
CA CYS A 23 19.34 -11.26 -6.77
C CYS A 23 19.84 -9.86 -6.43
N GLY A 24 19.37 -9.28 -5.32
CA GLY A 24 19.79 -7.97 -4.81
C GLY A 24 19.27 -6.74 -5.57
N THR A 25 18.60 -6.93 -6.71
CA THR A 25 18.07 -5.82 -7.51
C THR A 25 16.94 -5.11 -6.80
N GLU A 26 16.94 -3.78 -6.86
CA GLU A 26 15.86 -2.95 -6.34
C GLU A 26 14.60 -3.11 -7.18
N VAL A 27 13.46 -3.25 -6.51
CA VAL A 27 12.14 -3.33 -7.12
C VAL A 27 11.24 -2.29 -6.47
N GLU A 28 10.36 -1.71 -7.28
CA GLU A 28 9.34 -0.77 -6.84
C GLU A 28 8.08 -1.55 -6.45
N ILE A 29 7.51 -1.23 -5.30
CA ILE A 29 6.21 -1.75 -4.86
C ILE A 29 5.30 -0.56 -4.53
N PHE A 30 4.14 -0.47 -5.19
CA PHE A 30 3.14 0.56 -4.94
C PHE A 30 2.45 0.35 -3.60
N SER A 31 1.97 1.42 -2.96
CA SER A 31 1.46 1.41 -1.59
C SER A 31 0.27 0.46 -1.37
N ASP A 32 -0.55 0.23 -2.39
CA ASP A 32 -1.68 -0.71 -2.39
C ASP A 32 -1.30 -2.16 -2.72
N GLU A 33 -0.10 -2.39 -3.24
CA GLU A 33 0.39 -3.73 -3.56
C GLU A 33 1.01 -4.43 -2.35
N MET A 34 0.76 -5.73 -2.23
CA MET A 34 1.41 -6.59 -1.21
C MET A 34 2.77 -7.12 -1.69
N ARG A 35 2.93 -7.31 -3.00
CA ARG A 35 4.11 -7.94 -3.60
C ARG A 35 4.26 -7.56 -5.06
N VAL A 36 5.49 -7.62 -5.56
CA VAL A 36 5.81 -7.48 -6.99
C VAL A 36 6.67 -8.66 -7.46
N LYS A 37 6.64 -8.96 -8.76
CA LYS A 37 7.60 -9.88 -9.38
C LYS A 37 8.89 -9.13 -9.70
N CYS A 38 10.03 -9.62 -9.22
CA CYS A 38 11.33 -9.11 -9.63
C CYS A 38 11.52 -9.33 -11.13
N GLN A 39 11.76 -8.26 -11.89
CA GLN A 39 11.92 -8.32 -13.35
C GLN A 39 13.24 -8.98 -13.78
N LYS A 40 14.22 -9.10 -12.88
CA LYS A 40 15.53 -9.70 -13.16
C LYS A 40 15.55 -11.23 -13.00
N CYS A 41 15.07 -11.75 -11.87
CA CYS A 41 15.14 -13.19 -11.56
C CYS A 41 13.77 -13.87 -11.46
N GLY A 42 12.68 -13.11 -11.47
CA GLY A 42 11.31 -13.65 -11.38
C GLY A 42 10.81 -13.96 -9.98
N THR A 43 11.64 -13.84 -8.94
CA THR A 43 11.22 -14.02 -7.55
C THR A 43 10.17 -12.99 -7.13
N LYS A 44 9.19 -13.41 -6.33
CA LYS A 44 8.21 -12.49 -5.72
C LYS A 44 8.83 -11.79 -4.52
N VAL A 45 8.85 -10.47 -4.54
CA VAL A 45 9.30 -9.61 -3.43
C VAL A 45 8.06 -9.13 -2.68
N TYR A 46 8.01 -9.34 -1.38
CA TYR A 46 6.85 -9.04 -0.54
C TYR A 46 7.15 -7.86 0.38
N LYS A 47 6.11 -7.08 0.70
CA LYS A 47 6.15 -6.18 1.85
C LYS A 47 6.01 -6.98 3.14
N GLU A 48 6.50 -6.38 4.23
CA GLU A 48 6.40 -6.95 5.58
C GLU A 48 4.95 -7.07 6.08
N ARG A 49 4.06 -6.18 5.61
CA ARG A 49 2.65 -6.14 6.00
C ARG A 49 1.73 -6.01 4.80
N VAL A 50 0.53 -6.58 4.94
CA VAL A 50 -0.57 -6.37 4.00
C VAL A 50 -1.01 -4.90 4.09
N PRO A 51 -1.09 -4.18 2.97
CA PRO A 51 -1.50 -2.77 3.01
C PRO A 51 -2.99 -2.66 3.34
N ALA A 52 -3.32 -1.93 4.40
CA ALA A 52 -4.69 -1.55 4.72
C ALA A 52 -4.96 -0.11 4.24
N CYS A 53 -6.21 0.25 3.94
CA CYS A 53 -6.57 1.59 3.47
C CYS A 53 -6.06 2.69 4.42
N ILE A 54 -6.06 2.44 5.73
CA ILE A 54 -5.54 3.37 6.74
C ILE A 54 -4.03 3.68 6.59
N ASP A 55 -3.27 2.79 5.95
CA ASP A 55 -1.83 2.95 5.81
C ASP A 55 -1.44 3.87 4.64
N TRP A 56 -2.27 3.96 3.60
CA TRP A 56 -1.87 4.60 2.34
C TRP A 56 -2.96 5.43 1.64
N CYS A 57 -4.24 5.18 1.88
CA CYS A 57 -5.31 5.85 1.15
C CYS A 57 -5.58 7.24 1.76
N ALA A 58 -5.45 8.29 0.94
CA ALA A 58 -5.69 9.67 1.38
C ALA A 58 -7.12 9.91 1.88
N SER A 59 -8.09 9.17 1.34
CA SER A 59 -9.50 9.25 1.75
C SER A 59 -9.83 8.38 2.97
N ALA A 60 -8.90 7.58 3.49
CA ALA A 60 -9.21 6.62 4.55
C ALA A 60 -9.72 7.26 5.84
N ARG A 61 -9.20 8.44 6.22
CA ARG A 61 -9.66 9.17 7.40
C ARG A 61 -11.12 9.60 7.28
N GLU A 62 -11.50 10.16 6.13
CA GLU A 62 -12.88 10.52 5.84
C GLU A 62 -13.78 9.27 5.77
N CYS A 63 -13.30 8.19 5.15
CA CYS A 63 -14.05 6.94 5.01
C CYS A 63 -14.29 6.22 6.35
N LEU A 64 -13.31 6.26 7.26
CA LEU A 64 -13.39 5.59 8.57
C LEU A 64 -14.07 6.46 9.62
N GLY A 65 -14.00 7.78 9.48
CA GLY A 65 -14.39 8.74 10.51
C GLY A 65 -13.33 8.90 11.60
N GLU A 66 -13.38 10.04 12.29
CA GLU A 66 -12.35 10.46 13.26
C GLU A 66 -12.11 9.47 14.41
N GLU A 67 -13.18 8.91 14.99
CA GLU A 67 -13.06 8.02 16.15
C GLU A 67 -12.36 6.70 15.79
N ARG A 68 -12.85 6.04 14.73
CA ARG A 68 -12.26 4.78 14.24
C ARG A 68 -10.84 4.98 13.72
N TRP A 69 -10.56 6.14 13.12
CA TRP A 69 -9.21 6.50 12.68
C TRP A 69 -8.22 6.52 13.85
N LYS A 70 -8.55 7.24 14.94
CA LYS A 70 -7.69 7.35 16.13
C LYS A 70 -7.44 6.00 16.80
N GLU A 71 -8.48 5.19 16.94
CA GLU A 71 -8.38 3.85 17.53
C GLU A 71 -7.40 2.96 16.75
N LEU A 72 -7.52 2.92 15.41
CA LEU A 72 -6.65 2.11 14.57
C LEU A 72 -5.21 2.64 14.47
N ARG A 73 -4.98 3.94 14.73
CA ARG A 73 -3.66 4.55 14.78
C ARG A 73 -2.98 4.45 16.15
N GLY A 74 -3.71 4.01 17.18
CA GLY A 74 -3.22 3.94 18.56
C GLY A 74 -3.10 5.31 19.23
N GLU A 75 -3.93 6.28 18.80
CA GLU A 75 -4.00 7.64 19.36
C GLU A 75 -5.18 7.79 20.35
N GLY A 76 -5.69 6.67 20.88
CA GLY A 76 -6.82 6.58 21.81
C GLY A 76 -6.42 6.41 23.26
#